data_AF-A0A3C1YWW2-F1
#
_entry.id   AF-A0A3C1YWW2-F1
#
_cell.length_a   1.000
_cell.length_b   1.000
_cell.length_c   1.000
_cell.angle_alpha   90.00
_cell.angle_beta   90.00
_cell.angle_gamma   90.00
#
_symmetry.space_group_name_H-M   'P 1'
#
loop_
_entity.id
_entity.type
_entity.pdbx_description
1 polymer ?
#
loop_
_entity_poly.entity_id
_entity_poly.type
_entity_poly.pdbx_seq_one_letter_code
_entity_poly.pdbx_strand_id
1 'polypeptide(L)'
;MKTGVGMYVIAGVICAAPAVGAESVPLKPGEYQVTAVTESSNGEAGKPDTRSRCLKEEHLANPDAVFNYYALNGFKPNPANKVMNVSMHGGNVSYEIEGVYAITRVEGTVSNTGFSVVRKATPKGDKALSVTMKVDGKRTGDCSSK
;
A
#
# COMPACT_ATOMS: atom_id res chain seq x y z
N MET A 1 21.04 66.96 4.17
CA MET A 1 19.66 66.45 4.33
C MET A 1 19.71 64.93 4.35
N LYS A 2 19.18 64.32 5.41
CA LYS A 2 19.12 62.87 5.69
C LYS A 2 17.78 62.32 5.22
N THR A 3 17.76 61.14 4.62
CA THR A 3 16.65 60.15 4.64
C THR A 3 17.19 58.91 3.92
N GLY A 4 17.43 57.79 4.62
CA GLY A 4 16.46 56.71 4.83
C GLY A 4 16.78 55.62 3.79
N VAL A 5 17.05 54.37 4.15
CA VAL A 5 16.02 53.36 4.42
C VAL A 5 16.70 52.19 5.14
N GLY A 6 16.20 51.83 6.32
CA GLY A 6 16.58 50.60 7.02
C GLY A 6 15.74 49.43 6.52
N MET A 7 16.40 48.39 5.98
CA MET A 7 15.76 47.13 5.62
C MET A 7 15.48 46.30 6.88
N TYR A 8 14.20 46.06 7.15
CA TYR A 8 13.75 45.06 8.12
C TYR A 8 13.91 43.66 7.50
N VAL A 9 14.77 42.84 8.11
CA VAL A 9 14.90 41.42 7.79
C VAL A 9 13.74 40.69 8.46
N ILE A 10 12.74 40.27 7.67
CA ILE A 10 11.68 39.38 8.16
C ILE A 10 12.26 37.96 8.14
N ALA A 11 12.69 37.48 9.30
CA ALA A 11 13.06 36.09 9.51
C ALA A 11 11.77 35.23 9.46
N GLY A 12 11.43 34.75 8.27
CA GLY A 12 10.35 33.79 8.07
C GLY A 12 10.74 32.45 8.69
N VAL A 13 10.14 32.11 9.83
CA VAL A 13 10.15 30.76 10.39
C VAL A 13 9.38 29.87 9.42
N ILE A 14 10.10 29.14 8.57
CA ILE A 14 9.54 28.07 7.77
C ILE A 14 9.26 26.92 8.75
N CYS A 15 8.03 26.87 9.28
CA CYS A 15 7.49 25.66 9.89
C CYS A 15 7.40 24.60 8.78
N ALA A 16 8.46 23.81 8.63
CA ALA A 16 8.41 22.56 7.90
C ALA A 16 7.41 21.67 8.65
N ALA A 17 6.19 21.56 8.12
CA ALA A 17 5.27 20.53 8.56
C ALA A 17 5.99 19.18 8.42
N PRO A 18 5.98 18.32 9.45
CA PRO A 18 6.55 16.99 9.31
C PRO A 18 5.83 16.33 8.14
N ALA A 19 6.60 15.91 7.13
CA ALA A 19 6.09 14.97 6.16
C ALA A 19 5.58 13.79 6.98
N VAL A 20 4.26 13.57 6.98
CA VAL A 20 3.65 12.38 7.54
C VAL A 20 4.26 11.24 6.73
N GLY A 21 5.34 10.66 7.25
CA GLY A 21 5.98 9.50 6.65
C GLY A 21 4.90 8.44 6.58
N ALA A 22 4.62 7.94 5.38
CA ALA A 22 3.80 6.75 5.23
C ALA A 22 4.40 5.69 6.17
N GLU A 23 3.60 5.15 7.09
CA GLU A 23 4.08 4.08 7.96
C GLU A 23 4.64 2.97 7.08
N SER A 24 5.94 2.69 7.24
CA SER A 24 6.59 1.63 6.51
C SER A 24 5.96 0.30 6.88
N VAL A 25 5.70 -0.55 5.90
CA VAL A 25 5.17 -1.89 6.15
C VAL A 25 6.18 -2.68 7.00
N PRO A 26 5.78 -3.23 8.17
CA PRO A 26 6.68 -3.90 9.11
C PRO A 26 7.04 -5.32 8.64
N LEU A 27 7.62 -5.43 7.44
CA LEU A 27 8.14 -6.64 6.83
C LEU A 27 9.65 -6.53 6.65
N LYS A 28 10.34 -7.66 6.67
CA LYS A 28 11.75 -7.72 6.26
C LYS A 28 11.84 -7.81 4.73
N PRO A 29 12.74 -7.06 4.08
CA PRO A 29 13.06 -7.30 2.68
C PRO A 29 13.46 -8.77 2.41
N GLY A 30 13.17 -9.27 1.21
CA GLY A 30 13.49 -10.63 0.79
C GLY A 30 12.55 -11.19 -0.26
N GLU A 31 12.76 -12.46 -0.59
CA GLU A 31 11.89 -13.23 -1.48
C GLU A 31 10.66 -13.71 -0.70
N TYR A 32 9.47 -13.52 -1.26
CA TYR A 32 8.19 -13.94 -0.69
C TYR A 32 7.44 -14.84 -1.65
N GLN A 33 6.91 -15.95 -1.15
CA GLN A 33 5.84 -16.68 -1.82
C GLN A 33 4.52 -16.02 -1.45
N VAL A 34 3.74 -15.63 -2.46
CA VAL A 34 2.48 -14.89 -2.32
C VAL A 34 1.39 -15.68 -3.02
N THR A 35 0.31 -15.94 -2.29
CA THR A 35 -0.88 -16.63 -2.78
C THR A 35 -2.05 -15.65 -2.77
N ALA A 36 -2.80 -15.59 -3.86
CA ALA A 36 -4.06 -14.86 -3.92
C ALA A 36 -5.23 -15.80 -4.23
N VAL A 37 -6.35 -15.56 -3.56
CA VAL A 37 -7.65 -16.19 -3.84
C VAL A 37 -8.63 -15.06 -4.10
N THR A 38 -9.21 -15.04 -5.31
CA THR A 38 -10.22 -14.05 -5.67
C THR A 38 -11.60 -14.66 -5.49
N GLU A 39 -12.42 -14.06 -4.65
CA GLU A 39 -13.82 -14.40 -4.49
C GLU A 39 -14.66 -13.54 -5.42
N SER A 40 -15.47 -14.21 -6.23
CA SER A 40 -16.50 -13.54 -7.00
C SER A 40 -17.63 -13.08 -6.08
N SER A 41 -18.42 -12.15 -6.58
CA SER A 41 -19.53 -11.52 -5.85
C SER A 41 -20.65 -12.50 -5.49
N ASN A 42 -20.60 -13.71 -6.05
CA ASN A 42 -21.53 -14.81 -5.80
C ASN A 42 -21.05 -15.71 -4.65
N GLY A 43 -19.91 -15.38 -4.02
CA GLY A 43 -19.30 -16.16 -2.94
C GLY A 43 -18.45 -17.35 -3.41
N GLU A 44 -18.35 -17.60 -4.73
CA GLU A 44 -17.44 -18.61 -5.25
C GLU A 44 -16.00 -18.11 -5.21
N ALA A 45 -15.16 -18.82 -4.45
CA ALA A 45 -13.72 -18.63 -4.43
C ALA A 45 -13.10 -19.23 -5.71
N GLY A 46 -12.36 -18.40 -6.44
CA GLY A 46 -11.53 -18.82 -7.55
C GLY A 46 -10.37 -19.72 -7.10
N LYS A 47 -9.69 -20.33 -8.07
CA LYS A 47 -8.49 -21.13 -7.79
C LYS A 47 -7.39 -20.24 -7.19
N PRO A 48 -6.68 -20.70 -6.14
CA PRO A 48 -5.51 -19.98 -5.62
C PRO A 48 -4.43 -19.81 -6.71
N ASP A 49 -3.90 -18.60 -6.87
CA ASP A 49 -2.72 -18.31 -7.70
C ASP A 49 -1.53 -18.00 -6.80
N THR A 50 -0.43 -18.76 -6.92
CA THR A 50 0.75 -18.65 -6.06
C THR A 50 1.98 -18.32 -6.88
N ARG A 51 2.71 -17.28 -6.46
CA ARG A 51 3.90 -16.78 -7.17
C ARG A 51 4.93 -16.26 -6.19
N SER A 52 6.19 -16.23 -6.63
CA SER A 52 7.27 -15.62 -5.86
C SER A 52 7.51 -14.18 -6.28
N ARG A 53 7.91 -13.32 -5.34
CA ARG A 53 8.46 -11.99 -5.61
C ARG A 53 9.48 -11.53 -4.59
N CYS A 54 10.41 -10.72 -5.08
CA CYS A 54 11.31 -9.95 -4.25
C CYS A 54 10.61 -8.67 -3.73
N LEU A 55 10.51 -8.55 -2.40
CA LEU A 55 10.18 -7.30 -1.72
C LEU A 55 11.47 -6.62 -1.28
N LYS A 56 11.73 -5.43 -1.83
CA LYS A 56 12.85 -4.57 -1.47
C LYS A 56 12.40 -3.47 -0.52
N GLU A 57 13.35 -2.77 0.07
CA GLU A 57 13.08 -1.70 1.05
C GLU A 57 12.20 -0.60 0.47
N GLU A 58 12.42 -0.22 -0.80
CA GLU A 58 11.60 0.78 -1.48
C GLU A 58 10.13 0.37 -1.64
N HIS A 59 9.83 -0.94 -1.67
CA HIS A 59 8.45 -1.41 -1.74
C HIS A 59 7.72 -1.24 -0.40
N LEU A 60 8.45 -1.27 0.71
CA LEU A 60 7.87 -1.18 2.06
C LEU A 60 7.35 0.22 2.40
N ALA A 61 7.77 1.25 1.66
CA ALA A 61 7.26 2.61 1.79
C ALA A 61 5.82 2.78 1.28
N ASN A 62 5.28 1.79 0.54
CA ASN A 62 3.91 1.84 0.02
C ASN A 62 3.18 0.51 0.30
N PRO A 63 2.15 0.50 1.19
CA PRO A 63 1.40 -0.72 1.47
C PRO A 63 0.78 -1.36 0.23
N ASP A 64 0.37 -0.59 -0.77
CA ASP A 64 -0.22 -1.19 -1.97
C ASP A 64 0.85 -1.88 -2.83
N ALA A 65 2.11 -1.42 -2.81
CA ALA A 65 3.22 -2.12 -3.48
C ALA A 65 3.51 -3.49 -2.85
N VAL A 66 3.15 -3.66 -1.57
CA VAL A 66 3.26 -4.94 -0.86
C VAL A 66 1.98 -5.74 -1.03
N PHE A 67 0.84 -5.24 -0.60
CA PHE A 67 -0.36 -6.07 -0.41
C PHE A 67 -1.15 -6.29 -1.71
N ASN A 68 -0.79 -5.64 -2.81
CA ASN A 68 -1.42 -5.88 -4.11
C ASN A 68 -0.78 -7.09 -4.81
N TYR A 69 -1.58 -8.13 -5.04
CA TYR A 69 -1.13 -9.30 -5.78
C TYR A 69 -0.68 -8.95 -7.20
N TYR A 70 -1.32 -7.97 -7.85
CA TYR A 70 -0.98 -7.62 -9.23
C TYR A 70 0.37 -6.90 -9.36
N ALA A 71 0.99 -6.45 -8.27
CA ALA A 71 2.38 -5.95 -8.26
C ALA A 71 3.36 -6.95 -8.91
N LEU A 72 3.02 -8.24 -8.88
CA LEU A 72 3.74 -9.34 -9.52
C LEU A 72 3.83 -9.25 -11.06
N ASN A 73 2.92 -8.53 -11.70
CA ASN A 73 2.82 -8.43 -13.17
C ASN A 73 3.33 -7.09 -13.72
N GLY A 74 4.22 -6.41 -12.99
CA GLY A 74 4.65 -5.06 -13.36
C GLY A 74 3.54 -4.02 -13.21
N PHE A 75 2.56 -4.27 -12.33
CA PHE A 75 1.52 -3.31 -12.00
C PHE A 75 2.17 -2.03 -11.50
N LYS A 76 1.93 -0.95 -12.24
CA LYS A 76 2.20 0.41 -11.79
C LYS A 76 0.93 0.90 -11.11
N PRO A 77 0.99 1.31 -9.83
CA PRO A 77 -0.13 2.00 -9.20
C PRO A 77 -0.59 3.10 -10.14
N ASN A 78 -1.89 3.15 -10.44
CA ASN A 78 -2.43 4.28 -11.18
C ASN A 78 -2.11 5.53 -10.36
N PRO A 79 -1.43 6.55 -10.90
CA PRO A 79 -1.10 7.76 -10.14
C PRO A 79 -2.35 8.49 -9.61
N ALA A 80 -3.53 8.22 -10.16
CA ALA A 80 -4.80 8.70 -9.65
C ALA A 80 -5.34 7.90 -8.44
N ASN A 81 -4.77 6.73 -8.14
CA ASN A 81 -5.14 5.95 -6.95
C ASN A 81 -4.44 6.54 -5.73
N LYS A 82 -5.21 6.89 -4.71
CA LYS A 82 -4.70 7.45 -3.46
C LYS A 82 -4.82 6.44 -2.34
N VAL A 83 -3.69 6.09 -1.72
CA VAL A 83 -3.66 5.34 -0.46
C VAL A 83 -4.05 6.29 0.67
N MET A 84 -5.03 5.91 1.48
CA MET A 84 -5.60 6.71 2.56
C MET A 84 -5.83 5.86 3.82
N ASN A 85 -6.02 6.54 4.96
CA ASN A 85 -6.42 5.91 6.22
C ASN A 85 -5.51 4.74 6.65
N VAL A 86 -4.21 4.88 6.41
CA VAL A 86 -3.21 3.85 6.73
C VAL A 86 -3.09 3.70 8.25
N SER A 87 -3.21 2.47 8.72
CA SER A 87 -2.99 2.06 10.09
C SER A 87 -2.21 0.75 10.12
N MET A 88 -1.02 0.77 10.70
CA MET A 88 -0.15 -0.41 10.83
C MET A 88 0.35 -0.57 12.27
N HIS A 89 -0.51 -1.04 13.16
CA HIS A 89 -0.18 -1.17 14.58
C HIS A 89 -0.54 -2.55 15.14
N GLY A 90 0.30 -3.05 16.05
CA GLY A 90 0.04 -4.30 16.78
C GLY A 90 -0.06 -5.54 15.89
N GLY A 91 0.60 -5.53 14.73
CA GLY A 91 0.52 -6.62 13.75
C GLY A 91 -0.76 -6.62 12.90
N ASN A 92 -1.61 -5.60 13.04
CA ASN A 92 -2.75 -5.37 12.16
C ASN A 92 -2.39 -4.37 11.08
N VAL A 93 -3.03 -4.52 9.92
CA VAL A 93 -2.99 -3.54 8.83
C VAL A 93 -4.42 -3.21 8.40
N SER A 94 -4.70 -1.92 8.23
CA SER A 94 -5.92 -1.42 7.59
C SER A 94 -5.59 -0.18 6.78
N TYR A 95 -6.11 -0.08 5.56
CA TYR A 95 -6.04 1.13 4.74
C TYR A 95 -7.07 1.08 3.62
N GLU A 96 -7.24 2.21 2.95
CA GLU A 96 -8.10 2.33 1.79
C GLU A 96 -7.31 2.81 0.57
N ILE A 97 -7.75 2.38 -0.61
CA ILE A 97 -7.28 2.89 -1.89
C ILE A 97 -8.47 3.52 -2.57
N GLU A 98 -8.44 4.84 -2.69
CA GLU A 98 -9.39 5.56 -3.50
C GLU A 98 -8.93 5.51 -4.96
N GLY A 99 -9.63 4.74 -5.78
CA GLY A 99 -9.44 4.73 -7.23
C GLY A 99 -10.53 5.51 -7.97
N VAL A 100 -10.32 5.69 -9.27
CA VAL A 100 -11.28 6.37 -10.17
C VAL A 100 -12.64 5.68 -10.18
N TYR A 101 -12.66 4.35 -10.22
CA TYR A 101 -13.89 3.55 -10.39
C TYR A 101 -14.33 2.78 -9.15
N ALA A 102 -13.48 2.67 -8.13
CA ALA A 102 -13.74 1.85 -6.95
C ALA A 102 -12.99 2.38 -5.73
N ILE A 103 -13.53 2.11 -4.55
CA ILE A 103 -12.82 2.21 -3.28
C ILE A 103 -12.42 0.80 -2.87
N THR A 104 -11.12 0.57 -2.64
CA THR A 104 -10.63 -0.73 -2.16
C THR A 104 -10.26 -0.62 -0.70
N ARG A 105 -10.94 -1.37 0.16
CA ARG A 105 -10.57 -1.51 1.57
C ARG A 105 -9.62 -2.70 1.72
N VAL A 106 -8.53 -2.52 2.44
CA VAL A 106 -7.54 -3.57 2.68
C VAL A 106 -7.36 -3.74 4.18
N GLU A 107 -7.54 -4.96 4.68
CA GLU A 107 -7.45 -5.27 6.11
C GLU A 107 -6.80 -6.62 6.33
N GLY A 108 -6.09 -6.77 7.44
CA GLY A 108 -5.57 -8.06 7.86
C GLY A 108 -4.43 -7.95 8.84
N THR A 109 -3.49 -8.89 8.74
CA THR A 109 -2.34 -9.00 9.63
C THR A 109 -1.02 -8.94 8.88
N VAL A 110 -0.01 -8.42 9.58
CA VAL A 110 1.36 -8.30 9.09
C VAL A 110 2.33 -8.61 10.24
N SER A 111 3.41 -9.29 9.90
CA SER A 111 4.52 -9.62 10.77
C SER A 111 5.82 -9.44 9.99
N ASN A 112 6.97 -9.52 10.66
CA ASN A 112 8.27 -9.36 10.01
C ASN A 112 8.52 -10.30 8.81
N THR A 113 7.88 -11.46 8.73
CA THR A 113 8.16 -12.48 7.71
C THR A 113 6.92 -12.93 6.95
N GLY A 114 5.77 -12.30 7.15
CA GLY A 114 4.56 -12.67 6.45
C GLY A 114 3.38 -11.76 6.71
N PHE A 115 2.37 -11.89 5.88
CA PHE A 115 1.13 -11.12 5.95
C PHE A 115 -0.05 -11.95 5.44
N SER A 116 -1.25 -11.57 5.86
CA SER A 116 -2.52 -12.11 5.36
C SER A 116 -3.52 -10.98 5.32
N VAL A 117 -3.94 -10.57 4.13
CA VAL A 117 -4.82 -9.42 3.94
C VAL A 117 -6.01 -9.76 3.04
N VAL A 118 -7.14 -9.12 3.30
CA VAL A 118 -8.31 -9.14 2.44
C VAL A 118 -8.43 -7.77 1.79
N ARG A 119 -8.50 -7.75 0.47
CA ARG A 119 -8.75 -6.57 -0.36
C ARG A 119 -10.17 -6.65 -0.90
N LYS A 120 -11.03 -5.72 -0.53
CA LYS A 120 -12.39 -5.63 -1.04
C LYS A 120 -12.55 -4.38 -1.88
N ALA A 121 -12.67 -4.54 -3.19
CA ALA A 121 -12.95 -3.47 -4.14
C ALA A 121 -14.46 -3.27 -4.27
N THR A 122 -14.94 -2.10 -3.85
CA THR A 122 -16.32 -1.67 -3.99
C THR A 122 -16.41 -0.62 -5.10
N PRO A 123 -17.12 -0.88 -6.20
CA PRO A 123 -17.27 0.08 -7.28
C PRO A 123 -18.06 1.32 -6.83
N LYS A 124 -17.70 2.49 -7.35
CA LYS A 124 -18.37 3.77 -7.06
C LYS A 124 -19.69 3.96 -7.82
N GLY A 125 -20.06 3.03 -8.70
CA GLY A 125 -21.31 3.08 -9.47
C GLY A 125 -22.14 1.80 -9.33
N ASP A 126 -23.45 1.92 -9.54
CA ASP A 126 -24.46 0.93 -9.12
C ASP A 126 -24.47 -0.39 -9.93
N LYS A 127 -23.72 -0.49 -11.02
CA LYS A 127 -23.81 -1.63 -11.97
C LYS A 127 -22.65 -2.61 -11.94
N ALA A 128 -21.61 -2.36 -11.15
CA ALA A 128 -20.46 -3.25 -11.07
C ALA A 128 -20.51 -4.06 -9.77
N LEU A 129 -20.07 -5.31 -9.86
CA LEU A 129 -20.04 -6.18 -8.69
C LEU A 129 -18.78 -5.94 -7.85
N SER A 130 -18.88 -6.09 -6.54
CA SER A 130 -17.72 -6.03 -5.65
C SER A 130 -16.83 -7.26 -5.81
N VAL A 131 -15.52 -7.05 -5.71
CA VAL A 131 -14.52 -8.11 -5.82
C VAL A 131 -13.76 -8.19 -4.50
N THR A 132 -13.69 -9.38 -3.93
CA THR A 132 -12.90 -9.64 -2.72
C THR A 132 -11.71 -10.52 -3.10
N MET A 133 -10.54 -10.18 -2.58
CA MET A 133 -9.32 -10.95 -2.80
C MET A 133 -8.59 -11.13 -1.49
N LYS A 134 -8.35 -12.38 -1.10
CA LYS A 134 -7.43 -12.70 -0.01
C LYS A 134 -6.03 -12.84 -0.58
N VAL A 135 -5.04 -12.22 0.06
CA VAL A 135 -3.63 -12.28 -0.30
C VAL A 135 -2.82 -12.67 0.92
N ASP A 136 -2.16 -13.82 0.84
CA ASP A 136 -1.27 -14.36 1.86
C ASP A 136 0.17 -14.30 1.33
N GLY A 137 1.11 -13.87 2.17
CA GLY A 137 2.51 -13.82 1.80
C GLY A 137 3.42 -14.35 2.90
N LYS A 138 4.42 -15.14 2.52
CA LYS A 138 5.42 -15.71 3.41
C LYS A 138 6.81 -15.53 2.85
N ARG A 139 7.73 -15.00 3.65
CA ARG A 139 9.14 -14.88 3.31
C ARG A 139 9.77 -16.27 3.14
N THR A 140 10.50 -16.45 2.06
CA THR A 140 11.18 -17.71 1.69
C THR A 140 12.70 -17.58 1.74
N GLY A 141 13.24 -16.36 1.71
CA GLY A 141 14.67 -16.12 1.77
C GLY A 141 15.04 -14.68 1.42
N ASP A 142 16.29 -14.46 1.10
CA ASP A 142 16.76 -13.20 0.52
C ASP A 142 16.42 -13.15 -0.97
N CYS A 143 16.31 -11.95 -1.54
CA CYS A 143 16.11 -11.81 -2.98
C CYS A 143 17.31 -12.36 -3.74
N SER A 144 17.07 -13.02 -4.87
CA SER A 144 18.16 -13.47 -5.75
C SER A 144 18.83 -12.27 -6.42
N SER A 145 20.16 -12.22 -6.43
CA SER A 145 20.97 -11.15 -7.03
C SER A 145 21.04 -11.19 -8.57
N LYS A 146 20.04 -11.77 -9.25
CA LYS A 146 20.07 -11.95 -10.71
C LYS A 146 20.04 -10.63 -11.47
#